data_AF-F1T4F2-F1
#
_entry.id   AF-F1T4F2-F1
#
_cell.length_a   1.000
_cell.length_b   1.000
_cell.length_c   1.000
_cell.angle_alpha   90.00
_cell.angle_beta   90.00
_cell.angle_gamma   90.00
#
_symmetry.space_group_name_H-M   'P 1'
#
loop_
_entity.id
_entity.type
_entity.pdbx_description
1 polymer ?
#
loop_
_entity_poly.entity_id
_entity_poly.type
_entity_poly.pdbx_seq_one_letter_code
_entity_poly.pdbx_strand_id
1 'polypeptide(L)'
;MDKNFEEIKKLYNDVRNIERQKIVKKLVESQFSATGHQGTWNYTSRGKIKPSYNLGMWKWIVARRGDITAVISLQTLEQDSKTKNIHVLFDRISIDVFEDNERKILSEKSDSYFQSVKSRYNVENEFDSGVVGNTITYLELPLGDDDLENLINIIKKKIEKLN
;
A
#
# COMPACT_ATOMS: atom_id res chain seq x y z
N MET A 1 -5.59 32.18 -12.47
CA MET A 1 -4.22 31.98 -11.95
C MET A 1 -3.90 30.53 -12.26
N ASP A 2 -3.09 30.29 -13.29
CA ASP A 2 -2.72 28.94 -13.69
C ASP A 2 -1.95 28.30 -12.53
N LYS A 3 -2.54 27.29 -11.91
CA LYS A 3 -1.86 26.56 -10.84
C LYS A 3 -0.63 25.90 -11.44
N ASN A 4 0.55 26.18 -10.88
CA ASN A 4 1.78 25.54 -11.30
C ASN A 4 1.67 24.03 -10.99
N PHE A 5 2.02 23.18 -11.96
CA PHE A 5 1.96 21.73 -11.80
C PHE A 5 2.71 21.23 -10.55
N GLU A 6 3.84 21.84 -10.22
CA GLU A 6 4.62 21.49 -9.02
C GLU A 6 3.87 21.81 -7.73
N GLU A 7 3.12 22.91 -7.69
CA GLU A 7 2.27 23.25 -6.54
C GLU A 7 1.13 22.26 -6.38
N ILE A 8 0.45 21.90 -7.47
CA ILE A 8 -0.63 20.89 -7.45
C ILE A 8 -0.08 19.55 -7.00
N LYS A 9 1.07 19.12 -7.54
CA LYS A 9 1.71 17.86 -7.19
C LYS A 9 2.10 17.82 -5.71
N LYS A 10 2.63 18.92 -5.17
CA LYS A 10 2.90 19.05 -3.74
C LYS A 10 1.62 18.93 -2.91
N LEU A 11 0.59 19.69 -3.26
CA LEU A 11 -0.70 19.66 -2.57
C LEU A 11 -1.32 18.25 -2.58
N TYR A 12 -1.30 17.57 -3.73
CA TYR A 12 -1.81 16.21 -3.86
C TYR A 12 -1.02 15.21 -2.98
N ASN A 13 0.31 15.33 -2.93
CA ASN A 13 1.12 14.50 -2.04
C ASN A 13 0.84 14.80 -0.55
N ASP A 14 0.63 16.06 -0.19
CA ASP A 14 0.30 16.49 1.17
C ASP A 14 -1.06 15.93 1.61
N VAL A 15 -2.10 16.00 0.77
CA VAL A 15 -3.41 15.42 1.10
C VAL A 15 -3.37 13.89 1.16
N ARG A 16 -2.60 13.21 0.30
CA ARG A 16 -2.37 11.76 0.43
C ARG A 16 -1.67 11.38 1.72
N ASN A 17 -0.80 12.24 2.25
CA ASN A 17 -0.21 12.04 3.57
C ASN A 17 -1.25 12.16 4.69
N ILE A 18 -2.18 13.12 4.59
CA ILE A 18 -3.30 13.26 5.53
C ILE A 18 -4.16 11.99 5.51
N GLU A 19 -4.56 11.51 4.32
CA GLU A 19 -5.33 10.27 4.17
C GLU A 19 -4.62 9.07 4.79
N ARG A 20 -3.31 8.93 4.54
CA ARG A 20 -2.49 7.87 5.16
C ARG A 20 -2.52 7.93 6.69
N GLN A 21 -2.35 9.13 7.27
CA GLN A 21 -2.36 9.29 8.72
C GLN A 21 -3.73 9.02 9.34
N LYS A 22 -4.81 9.38 8.62
CA LYS A 22 -6.18 9.07 9.03
C LYS A 22 -6.41 7.55 9.14
N ILE A 23 -5.95 6.79 8.15
CA ILE A 23 -6.03 5.31 8.17
C ILE A 23 -5.17 4.74 9.32
N VAL A 24 -3.94 5.23 9.52
CA VAL A 24 -3.07 4.83 10.64
C VAL A 24 -3.78 5.04 11.98
N LYS A 25 -4.37 6.22 12.20
CA LYS A 25 -5.12 6.54 13.43
C LYS A 25 -6.27 5.54 13.64
N LYS A 26 -7.06 5.27 12.60
CA LYS A 26 -8.18 4.32 12.69
C LYS A 26 -7.73 2.89 13.04
N LEU A 27 -6.62 2.45 12.48
CA LEU A 27 -6.03 1.14 12.77
C LEU A 27 -5.57 1.04 14.22
N VAL A 28 -4.95 2.11 14.76
CA VAL A 28 -4.54 2.18 16.16
C VAL A 28 -5.73 2.15 17.11
N GLU A 29 -6.79 2.92 16.82
CA GLU A 29 -8.06 2.86 17.55
C GLU A 29 -8.68 1.46 17.53
N SER A 30 -8.42 0.69 16.47
CA SER A 30 -8.87 -0.69 16.28
C SER A 30 -7.88 -1.74 16.84
N GLN A 31 -6.97 -1.34 17.73
CA GLN A 31 -6.01 -2.20 18.43
C GLN A 31 -4.93 -2.84 17.54
N PHE A 32 -4.58 -2.22 16.41
CA PHE A 32 -3.39 -2.56 15.64
C PHE A 32 -2.22 -1.66 16.02
N SER A 33 -0.99 -2.18 15.98
CA SER A 33 0.21 -1.36 15.86
C SER A 33 0.36 -0.98 14.39
N ALA A 34 0.24 0.31 14.04
CA ALA A 34 0.25 0.74 12.64
C ALA A 34 1.27 1.86 12.37
N THR A 35 2.03 1.70 11.29
CA THR A 35 3.01 2.68 10.82
C THR A 35 2.78 2.95 9.34
N GLY A 36 2.70 4.23 8.98
CA GLY A 36 2.61 4.62 7.58
C GLY A 36 4.00 4.89 6.99
N HIS A 37 4.18 4.47 5.75
CA HIS A 37 5.43 4.52 4.99
C HIS A 37 5.23 5.21 3.64
N GLN A 38 6.34 5.56 3.00
CA GLN A 38 6.34 6.11 1.65
C GLN A 38 7.64 5.78 0.90
N GLY A 39 7.59 5.90 -0.42
CA GLY A 39 8.75 5.70 -1.28
C GLY A 39 9.82 6.78 -1.10
N THR A 40 11.04 6.45 -1.54
CA THR A 40 12.18 7.37 -1.50
C THR A 40 12.04 8.53 -2.48
N TRP A 41 12.52 9.71 -2.08
CA TRP A 41 12.55 10.92 -2.92
C TRP A 41 13.62 10.86 -4.02
N ASN A 42 14.62 9.98 -3.86
CA ASN A 42 15.81 9.89 -4.72
C ASN A 42 15.96 8.48 -5.30
N TYR A 43 14.92 7.97 -5.96
CA TYR A 43 14.95 6.64 -6.56
C TYR A 43 15.78 6.63 -7.84
N THR A 44 16.75 5.72 -7.92
CA THR A 44 17.64 5.62 -9.10
C THR A 44 17.58 4.27 -9.78
N SER A 45 16.77 3.33 -9.28
CA SER A 45 16.81 1.91 -9.73
C SER A 45 18.26 1.38 -9.80
N ARG A 46 19.02 1.55 -8.71
CA ARG A 46 20.45 1.19 -8.65
C ARG A 46 21.29 1.88 -9.73
N GLY A 47 21.02 3.17 -9.97
CA GLY A 47 21.73 4.00 -10.95
C GLY A 47 21.26 3.86 -12.41
N LYS A 48 20.28 2.99 -12.71
CA LYS A 48 19.73 2.82 -14.06
C LYS A 48 18.83 3.98 -14.51
N ILE A 49 18.19 4.67 -13.57
CA ILE A 49 17.34 5.84 -13.84
C ILE A 49 18.09 7.11 -13.46
N LYS A 50 18.21 8.04 -14.42
CA LYS A 50 18.80 9.36 -14.25
C LYS A 50 17.99 10.41 -15.04
N PRO A 51 17.66 11.59 -14.45
CA PRO A 51 17.88 11.96 -13.06
C PRO A 51 17.07 11.06 -12.09
N SER A 52 17.36 11.12 -10.79
CA SER A 52 16.61 10.35 -9.80
C SER A 52 15.13 10.71 -9.84
N TYR A 53 14.29 9.71 -9.64
CA TYR A 53 12.84 9.85 -9.64
C TYR A 53 12.30 9.95 -8.21
N ASN A 54 11.24 10.74 -8.04
CA ASN A 54 10.60 10.94 -6.75
C ASN A 54 9.45 9.94 -6.58
N LEU A 55 9.60 8.98 -5.64
CA LEU A 55 8.56 8.01 -5.29
C LEU A 55 7.80 8.36 -4.01
N GLY A 56 7.92 9.59 -3.49
CA GLY A 56 7.26 10.01 -2.25
C GLY A 56 5.73 9.91 -2.28
N MET A 57 5.14 9.90 -3.46
CA MET A 57 3.69 9.69 -3.67
C MET A 57 3.26 8.24 -3.49
N TRP A 58 4.19 7.29 -3.59
CA TRP A 58 3.94 5.88 -3.31
C TRP A 58 3.84 5.70 -1.80
N LYS A 59 2.66 5.36 -1.29
CA LYS A 59 2.36 5.35 0.14
C LYS A 59 1.69 4.05 0.56
N TRP A 60 2.08 3.52 1.70
CA TRP A 60 1.47 2.32 2.26
C TRP A 60 1.49 2.38 3.79
N ILE A 61 0.76 1.46 4.42
CA ILE A 61 0.68 1.32 5.85
C ILE A 61 0.93 -0.13 6.18
N VAL A 62 1.71 -0.37 7.24
CA VAL A 62 1.90 -1.68 7.82
C VAL A 62 1.22 -1.67 9.18
N ALA A 63 0.24 -2.55 9.36
CA ALA A 63 -0.51 -2.72 10.59
C ALA A 63 -0.31 -4.15 11.13
N ARG A 64 -0.16 -4.29 12.44
CA ARG A 64 0.13 -5.58 13.09
C ARG A 64 -0.74 -5.81 14.31
N ARG A 65 -1.16 -7.07 14.50
CA ARG A 65 -1.90 -7.51 15.70
C ARG A 65 -1.54 -8.96 15.99
N GLY A 66 -0.77 -9.18 17.06
CA GLY A 66 -0.15 -10.49 17.33
C GLY A 66 0.78 -10.88 16.18
N ASP A 67 0.53 -12.07 15.65
CA ASP A 67 1.26 -12.67 14.53
C ASP A 67 0.72 -12.25 13.16
N ILE A 68 -0.40 -11.53 13.13
CA ILE A 68 -1.00 -11.03 11.90
C ILE A 68 -0.36 -9.71 11.49
N THR A 69 -0.06 -9.61 10.20
CA THR A 69 0.32 -8.39 9.51
C THR A 69 -0.68 -8.07 8.40
N ALA A 70 -1.12 -6.82 8.37
CA ALA A 70 -1.92 -6.24 7.29
C ALA A 70 -1.12 -5.13 6.60
N VAL A 71 -1.09 -5.14 5.28
CA VAL A 71 -0.43 -4.12 4.46
C VAL A 71 -1.48 -3.43 3.59
N ILE A 72 -1.60 -2.12 3.78
CA ILE A 72 -2.59 -1.29 3.11
C ILE A 72 -1.85 -0.37 2.14
N SER A 73 -2.06 -0.55 0.84
CA SER A 73 -1.46 0.30 -0.20
C SER A 73 -2.43 1.39 -0.65
N LEU A 74 -1.96 2.64 -0.78
CA LEU A 74 -2.75 3.78 -1.27
C LEU A 74 -2.66 3.95 -2.80
N GLN A 75 -2.14 2.93 -3.46
CA GLN A 75 -2.14 2.76 -4.90
C GLN A 75 -2.10 1.26 -5.17
N THR A 76 -2.97 0.78 -6.04
CA THR A 76 -3.17 -0.65 -6.21
C THR A 76 -2.61 -1.10 -7.55
N LEU A 77 -1.85 -2.18 -7.55
CA LEU A 77 -1.50 -2.84 -8.79
C LEU A 77 -2.67 -3.70 -9.23
N GLU A 78 -2.90 -3.75 -10.52
CA GLU A 78 -3.87 -4.63 -11.14
C GLU A 78 -3.26 -5.13 -12.46
N GLN A 79 -3.67 -6.31 -12.91
CA GLN A 79 -3.35 -6.77 -14.24
C GLN A 79 -4.63 -7.07 -14.99
N ASP A 80 -4.79 -6.38 -16.11
CA ASP A 80 -5.97 -6.53 -16.95
C ASP A 80 -6.11 -7.98 -17.39
N SER A 81 -7.26 -8.57 -17.06
CA SER A 81 -7.52 -9.99 -17.27
C SER A 81 -7.41 -10.43 -18.74
N LYS A 82 -7.62 -9.52 -19.70
CA LYS A 82 -7.61 -9.79 -21.14
C LYS A 82 -6.25 -9.56 -21.78
N THR A 83 -5.70 -8.36 -21.63
CA THR A 83 -4.46 -7.90 -22.27
C THR A 83 -3.22 -8.27 -21.49
N LYS A 84 -3.37 -8.64 -20.21
CA LYS A 84 -2.28 -8.90 -19.26
C LYS A 84 -1.38 -7.69 -18.99
N ASN A 85 -1.84 -6.49 -19.33
CA ASN A 85 -1.15 -5.25 -19.00
C ASN A 85 -1.25 -4.97 -17.50
N ILE A 86 -0.13 -4.56 -16.90
CA ILE A 86 -0.08 -4.18 -15.49
C ILE A 86 -0.37 -2.69 -15.37
N HIS A 87 -1.32 -2.33 -14.53
CA HIS A 87 -1.73 -0.97 -14.25
C HIS A 87 -1.51 -0.62 -12.78
N VAL A 88 -1.28 0.67 -12.52
CA VAL A 88 -1.36 1.25 -11.18
C VAL A 88 -2.67 2.03 -11.10
N LEU A 89 -3.61 1.53 -10.31
CA LEU A 89 -4.83 2.23 -9.94
C LEU A 89 -4.47 3.21 -8.83
N PHE A 90 -4.24 4.47 -9.21
CA PHE A 90 -4.05 5.56 -8.25
C PHE A 90 -5.32 5.73 -7.40
N ASP A 91 -5.11 6.03 -6.12
CA ASP A 91 -6.14 6.29 -5.11
C ASP A 91 -7.01 5.08 -4.72
N ARG A 92 -6.99 3.99 -5.50
CA ARG A 92 -7.57 2.70 -5.12
C ARG A 92 -6.77 2.04 -4.00
N ILE A 93 -7.47 1.56 -2.96
CA ILE A 93 -6.87 0.86 -1.83
C ILE A 93 -6.79 -0.65 -2.09
N SER A 94 -5.64 -1.23 -1.77
CA SER A 94 -5.45 -2.68 -1.66
C SER A 94 -5.05 -3.05 -0.23
N ILE A 95 -5.57 -4.18 0.23
CA ILE A 95 -5.38 -4.71 1.57
C ILE A 95 -4.95 -6.17 1.47
N ASP A 96 -3.72 -6.39 1.91
CA ASP A 96 -3.12 -7.71 2.02
C ASP A 96 -2.99 -8.08 3.51
N VAL A 97 -3.32 -9.31 3.88
CA VAL A 97 -3.32 -9.78 5.28
C VAL A 97 -2.74 -11.17 5.33
N PHE A 98 -1.81 -11.41 6.25
CA PHE A 98 -1.08 -12.66 6.39
C PHE A 98 -0.45 -12.82 7.77
N GLU A 99 -0.02 -14.05 8.08
CA GLU A 99 0.79 -14.36 9.26
C GLU A 99 2.27 -14.02 9.01
N ASP A 100 2.90 -13.32 9.97
CA ASP A 100 4.31 -12.93 9.97
C ASP A 100 4.88 -13.01 11.39
N ASN A 101 4.89 -14.24 11.93
CA ASN A 101 5.28 -14.54 13.32
C ASN A 101 6.68 -14.00 13.66
N GLU A 102 7.59 -13.99 12.68
CA GLU A 102 8.97 -13.54 12.86
C GLU A 102 9.18 -12.04 12.56
N ARG A 103 8.15 -11.35 12.04
CA ARG A 103 8.20 -9.94 11.59
C ARG A 103 9.29 -9.65 10.56
N LYS A 104 9.68 -10.66 9.78
CA LYS A 104 10.82 -10.56 8.85
C LYS A 104 10.38 -10.20 7.43
N ILE A 105 9.13 -10.48 7.07
CA ILE A 105 8.62 -10.30 5.71
C ILE A 105 8.68 -8.82 5.29
N LEU A 106 8.46 -7.91 6.24
CA LEU A 106 8.49 -6.46 6.07
C LEU A 106 9.60 -5.78 6.87
N SER A 107 10.68 -6.50 7.19
CA SER A 107 11.77 -5.96 8.02
C SER A 107 12.30 -4.63 7.47
N GLU A 108 12.71 -3.72 8.35
CA GLU A 108 13.01 -2.28 8.12
C GLU A 108 13.97 -1.95 6.96
N LYS A 109 14.63 -2.96 6.37
CA LYS A 109 15.46 -2.85 5.17
C LYS A 109 14.66 -2.95 3.86
N SER A 110 13.36 -3.25 3.91
CA SER A 110 12.50 -3.30 2.72
C SER A 110 12.08 -1.88 2.31
N ASP A 111 12.66 -1.40 1.21
CA ASP A 111 12.51 -0.03 0.70
C ASP A 111 11.12 0.28 0.11
N SER A 112 10.20 -0.69 0.05
CA SER A 112 8.87 -0.49 -0.54
C SER A 112 7.87 -1.62 -0.21
N TYR A 113 6.57 -1.26 -0.26
CA TYR A 113 5.45 -2.21 -0.40
C TYR A 113 5.75 -3.32 -1.41
N PHE A 114 6.37 -2.99 -2.55
CA PHE A 114 6.70 -3.98 -3.58
C PHE A 114 7.72 -5.01 -3.16
N GLN A 115 8.75 -4.64 -2.40
CA GLN A 115 9.72 -5.63 -1.91
C GLN A 115 9.08 -6.55 -0.87
N SER A 116 8.17 -5.98 -0.09
CA SER A 116 7.31 -6.62 0.91
C SER A 116 6.33 -7.63 0.29
N VAL A 117 5.76 -7.26 -0.86
CA VAL A 117 4.97 -8.07 -1.79
C VAL A 117 5.87 -9.17 -2.40
N LYS A 118 7.03 -8.80 -2.96
CA LYS A 118 7.98 -9.72 -3.62
C LYS A 118 8.54 -10.80 -2.70
N SER A 119 8.81 -10.51 -1.42
CA SER A 119 9.30 -11.53 -0.48
C SER A 119 8.24 -12.61 -0.20
N ARG A 120 6.95 -12.28 -0.29
CA ARG A 120 5.84 -13.25 -0.21
C ARG A 120 5.48 -13.88 -1.54
N TYR A 121 5.68 -13.17 -2.66
CA TYR A 121 5.32 -13.60 -4.02
C TYR A 121 6.51 -14.19 -4.77
N ASN A 122 7.49 -14.74 -4.05
CA ASN A 122 8.77 -15.20 -4.59
C ASN A 122 8.65 -16.55 -5.32
N VAL A 123 7.84 -16.57 -6.37
CA VAL A 123 7.97 -17.50 -7.47
C VAL A 123 8.62 -16.68 -8.61
N GLU A 124 9.95 -16.78 -8.71
CA GLU A 124 10.72 -16.41 -9.92
C GLU A 124 10.61 -14.96 -10.45
N ASN A 125 10.34 -13.95 -9.60
CA ASN A 125 10.10 -12.56 -10.00
C ASN A 125 8.89 -12.35 -10.92
N GLU A 126 7.94 -13.29 -10.93
CA GLU A 126 6.74 -13.18 -11.74
C GLU A 126 5.63 -12.42 -11.00
N PHE A 127 4.88 -11.62 -11.74
CA PHE A 127 3.71 -10.94 -11.20
C PHE A 127 2.57 -11.95 -11.07
N ASP A 128 2.23 -12.34 -9.83
CA ASP A 128 1.05 -13.17 -9.58
C ASP A 128 -0.22 -12.32 -9.53
N SER A 129 -0.94 -12.28 -10.64
CA SER A 129 -2.21 -11.56 -10.74
C SER A 129 -3.31 -12.09 -9.84
N GLY A 130 -3.30 -13.39 -9.51
CA GLY A 130 -4.31 -13.99 -8.66
C GLY A 130 -4.15 -13.49 -7.22
N VAL A 131 -2.92 -13.44 -6.74
CA VAL A 131 -2.64 -12.90 -5.41
C VAL A 131 -2.89 -11.41 -5.34
N VAL A 132 -2.41 -10.64 -6.32
CA VAL A 132 -2.65 -9.19 -6.37
C VAL A 132 -4.15 -8.90 -6.44
N GLY A 133 -4.90 -9.61 -7.28
CA GLY A 133 -6.36 -9.49 -7.40
C GLY A 133 -7.09 -9.68 -6.07
N ASN A 134 -6.63 -10.62 -5.23
CA ASN A 134 -7.22 -10.88 -3.91
C ASN A 134 -6.97 -9.75 -2.89
N THR A 135 -6.02 -8.85 -3.16
CA THR A 135 -5.75 -7.69 -2.30
C THR A 135 -6.59 -6.46 -2.67
N ILE A 136 -7.10 -6.39 -3.90
CA ILE A 136 -7.83 -5.23 -4.40
C ILE A 136 -9.15 -5.07 -3.65
N THR A 137 -9.42 -3.86 -3.18
CA THR A 137 -10.70 -3.54 -2.52
C THR A 137 -11.55 -2.63 -3.41
N TYR A 138 -12.77 -2.33 -2.95
CA TYR A 138 -13.62 -1.31 -3.57
C TYR A 138 -13.33 0.11 -3.06
N LEU A 139 -12.50 0.26 -2.03
CA LEU A 139 -12.24 1.54 -1.37
C LEU A 139 -11.32 2.41 -2.22
N GLU A 140 -11.60 3.71 -2.24
CA GLU A 140 -10.87 4.70 -3.03
C GLU A 140 -10.73 6.00 -2.22
N LEU A 141 -9.56 6.65 -2.29
CA LEU A 141 -9.35 7.92 -1.60
C LEU A 141 -10.22 9.04 -2.22
N PRO A 142 -10.68 10.02 -1.41
CA PRO A 142 -10.50 10.10 0.05
C PRO A 142 -11.50 9.21 0.80
N LEU A 143 -11.07 8.63 1.94
CA LEU A 143 -11.94 7.76 2.73
C LEU A 143 -12.83 8.55 3.69
N GLY A 144 -14.14 8.36 3.63
CA GLY A 144 -15.05 8.81 4.69
C GLY A 144 -14.93 7.97 5.96
N ASP A 145 -15.69 8.33 7.00
CA ASP A 145 -15.73 7.55 8.24
C ASP A 145 -16.27 6.13 8.01
N ASP A 146 -17.30 5.98 7.17
CA ASP A 146 -17.84 4.68 6.78
C ASP A 146 -16.82 3.82 6.02
N ASP A 147 -16.02 4.45 5.14
CA ASP A 147 -14.96 3.77 4.41
C ASP A 147 -13.84 3.29 5.34
N LEU A 148 -13.52 4.08 6.37
CA LEU A 148 -12.56 3.70 7.39
C LEU A 148 -13.05 2.51 8.22
N GLU A 149 -14.34 2.46 8.58
CA GLU A 149 -14.91 1.28 9.22
C GLU A 149 -14.91 0.06 8.30
N ASN A 150 -15.26 0.25 7.03
CA ASN A 150 -15.20 -0.79 6.01
C ASN A 150 -13.78 -1.33 5.82
N LEU A 151 -12.76 -0.47 5.85
CA LEU A 151 -11.36 -0.86 5.80
C LEU A 151 -11.01 -1.82 6.96
N ILE A 152 -11.40 -1.48 8.19
CA ILE A 152 -11.18 -2.33 9.36
C ILE A 152 -11.94 -3.65 9.23
N ASN A 153 -13.18 -3.62 8.75
CA ASN A 153 -14.00 -4.81 8.54
C ASN A 153 -13.41 -5.74 7.48
N ILE A 154 -12.85 -5.20 6.40
CA ILE A 154 -12.14 -5.99 5.38
C ILE A 154 -10.93 -6.69 5.99
N ILE A 155 -10.13 -5.98 6.80
CA ILE A 155 -8.98 -6.57 7.50
C ILE A 155 -9.45 -7.70 8.42
N LYS A 156 -10.44 -7.45 9.29
CA LYS A 156 -10.97 -8.47 10.21
C LYS A 156 -11.47 -9.72 9.47
N LYS A 157 -12.27 -9.55 8.41
CA LYS A 157 -12.74 -10.66 7.56
C LYS A 157 -11.61 -11.44 6.90
N LYS A 158 -10.53 -10.77 6.51
CA LYS A 158 -9.34 -11.45 5.97
C LYS A 158 -8.60 -12.23 7.05
N ILE A 159 -8.52 -11.71 8.28
CA ILE A 159 -7.95 -12.43 9.43
C ILE A 159 -8.75 -13.69 9.75
N GLU A 160 -10.09 -13.58 9.76
CA GLU A 160 -10.97 -14.72 10.01
C GLU A 160 -10.80 -15.86 8.98
N LYS A 161 -10.35 -15.55 7.76
CA LYS A 161 -10.09 -16.55 6.72
C LYS A 161 -8.70 -17.21 6.82
N LEU A 162 -7.81 -16.67 7.65
CA LEU A 162 -6.49 -17.26 7.91
C LEU A 162 -6.55 -18.34 8.99
N ASN A 163 -7.51 -18.22 9.91
CA ASN A 163 -7.82 -19.21 10.95
C ASN A 163 -8.77 -20.29 10.44
#